data_AF-F9PD51-F1
#
_entry.id   AF-F9PD51-F1
#
_cell.length_a   1.000
_cell.length_b   1.000
_cell.length_c   1.000
_cell.angle_alpha   90.00
_cell.angle_beta   90.00
_cell.angle_gamma   90.00
#
_symmetry.space_group_name_H-M   'P 1'
#
loop_
_entity.id
_entity.type
_entity.pdbx_description
1 polymer ?
#
loop_
_entity_poly.entity_id
_entity_poly.type
_entity_poly.pdbx_seq_one_letter_code
_entity_poly.pdbx_strand_id
1 'polypeptide(L)'
;MYGRDKEVEAVQTTLLRRTKNNPILVGEAGVGKTAIVEGFALAILRNQVSPKLKNLTVRSLELSSLMSDEDGGFIVKFKKLLRRW
;
A
#
# COMPACT_ATOMS: atom_id res chain seq x y z
N MET A 1 -4.60 14.91 6.87
CA MET A 1 -5.74 14.02 7.18
C MET A 1 -5.98 14.12 8.68
N TYR A 2 -7.16 14.58 9.13
CA TYR A 2 -7.43 14.73 10.57
C TYR A 2 -7.99 13.42 11.13
N GLY A 3 -7.43 12.91 12.24
CA GLY A 3 -8.03 11.84 13.03
C GLY A 3 -7.78 10.38 12.60
N ARG A 4 -6.84 10.10 11.67
CA ARG A 4 -6.48 8.72 11.26
C ARG A 4 -5.07 8.28 11.66
N ASP A 5 -4.46 8.99 12.60
CA ASP A 5 -3.06 8.76 12.99
C ASP A 5 -2.87 7.35 13.57
N LYS A 6 -3.86 6.85 14.32
CA LYS A 6 -3.83 5.50 14.91
C LYS A 6 -3.84 4.41 13.84
N GLU A 7 -4.64 4.57 12.79
CA GLU A 7 -4.69 3.61 11.69
C GLU A 7 -3.40 3.63 10.86
N VAL A 8 -2.82 4.81 10.63
CA VAL A 8 -1.51 4.95 9.98
C VAL A 8 -0.42 4.30 10.83
N GLU A 9 -0.43 4.48 12.14
CA GLU A 9 0.48 3.82 13.07
C GLU A 9 0.31 2.28 13.06
N ALA A 10 -0.93 1.79 12.97
CA ALA A 10 -1.21 0.36 12.86
C ALA A 10 -0.66 -0.25 11.55
N VAL A 11 -0.73 0.49 10.44
CA VAL A 11 -0.10 0.11 9.17
C VAL A 11 1.41 0.00 9.35
N GLN A 12 2.07 1.01 9.92
CA GLN A 12 3.51 0.99 10.20
C GLN A 12 3.90 -0.20 11.07
N THR A 13 3.19 -0.40 12.18
CA THR A 13 3.43 -1.49 13.12
C THR A 13 3.33 -2.84 12.44
N THR A 14 2.35 -3.02 11.55
CA THR A 14 2.16 -4.28 10.81
C THR A 14 3.30 -4.51 9.82
N LEU A 15 3.71 -3.50 9.05
CA LEU A 15 4.84 -3.60 8.10
C LEU A 15 6.17 -3.99 8.78
N LEU A 16 6.36 -3.59 10.04
CA LEU A 16 7.58 -3.87 10.81
C LEU A 16 7.62 -5.26 11.46
N ARG A 17 6.54 -6.06 11.36
CA ARG A 17 6.49 -7.42 11.91
C ARG A 17 7.43 -8.36 11.17
N ARG A 18 7.94 -9.38 11.87
CA ARG A 18 8.76 -10.45 11.26
C ARG A 18 7.95 -11.39 10.37
N THR A 19 6.69 -11.63 10.71
CA THR A 19 5.74 -12.46 9.96
C THR A 19 4.40 -11.75 9.85
N LYS A 20 3.60 -12.07 8.82
CA LYS A 20 2.32 -11.41 8.53
C LYS A 20 2.46 -9.88 8.46
N ASN A 21 3.47 -9.41 7.72
CA ASN A 21 3.83 -8.00 7.58
C ASN A 21 3.05 -7.28 6.47
N ASN A 22 1.92 -7.83 6.02
CA ASN A 22 1.08 -7.25 4.97
C ASN A 22 -0.20 -6.71 5.62
N PRO A 23 -0.32 -5.38 5.82
CA PRO A 23 -1.54 -4.77 6.35
C PRO A 23 -2.70 -4.94 5.38
N ILE A 24 -3.89 -5.26 5.89
CA ILE A 24 -5.13 -5.32 5.11
C ILE A 24 -6.14 -4.37 5.76
N LEU A 25 -6.59 -3.35 5.02
CA LEU A 25 -7.56 -2.37 5.52
C LEU A 25 -8.99 -2.82 5.22
N VAL A 26 -9.71 -3.23 6.26
CA VAL A 26 -11.10 -3.72 6.19
C VAL A 26 -12.07 -2.63 6.65
N GLY A 27 -13.28 -2.62 6.11
CA GLY A 27 -14.31 -1.61 6.35
C GLY A 27 -15.23 -1.42 5.15
N GLU A 28 -16.29 -0.63 5.31
CA GLU A 28 -17.22 -0.33 4.22
C GLU A 28 -16.58 0.51 3.10
N ALA A 29 -17.25 0.60 1.96
CA ALA A 29 -16.82 1.51 0.89
C ALA A 29 -16.94 2.98 1.37
N GLY A 30 -15.99 3.83 0.96
CA GLY A 30 -16.05 5.26 1.28
C GLY A 30 -15.55 5.67 2.67
N VAL A 31 -15.23 4.74 3.59
CA VAL A 31 -14.76 5.07 4.95
C VAL A 31 -13.35 5.69 5.03
N GLY A 32 -12.69 5.89 3.88
CA GLY A 32 -11.37 6.54 3.81
C GLY A 32 -10.17 5.59 3.90
N LYS A 33 -10.31 4.33 3.48
CA LYS A 33 -9.19 3.36 3.44
C LYS A 33 -8.00 3.88 2.62
N THR A 34 -8.28 4.46 1.46
CA THR A 34 -7.26 5.07 0.60
C THR A 34 -6.51 6.16 1.33
N ALA A 35 -7.23 6.99 2.08
CA ALA A 35 -6.64 8.12 2.76
C ALA A 35 -5.73 7.70 3.95
N ILE A 36 -5.97 6.53 4.57
CA ILE A 36 -4.99 5.93 5.51
C ILE A 36 -3.67 5.62 4.79
N VAL A 37 -3.72 5.05 3.59
CA VAL A 37 -2.51 4.73 2.79
C VAL A 37 -1.80 6.00 2.33
N GLU A 38 -2.53 7.02 1.90
CA GLU A 38 -1.99 8.33 1.56
C GLU A 38 -1.36 9.03 2.78
N GLY A 39 -1.98 8.91 3.95
CA GLY A 39 -1.42 9.38 5.22
C GLY A 39 -0.10 8.71 5.56
N PHE A 40 0.00 7.39 5.34
CA PHE A 40 1.27 6.67 5.49
C PHE A 40 2.34 7.12 4.49
N ALA A 41 1.98 7.29 3.21
CA ALA A 41 2.90 7.80 2.19
C ALA A 41 3.40 9.22 2.54
N LEU A 42 2.52 10.09 3.03
CA LEU A 42 2.87 11.42 3.50
C LEU A 42 3.79 11.38 4.72
N ALA A 43 3.57 10.45 5.65
CA ALA A 43 4.45 10.25 6.80
C ALA A 43 5.86 9.83 6.37
N ILE A 44 6.01 8.95 5.37
CA ILE A 44 7.32 8.59 4.80
C ILE A 44 8.00 9.84 4.22
N LEU A 45 7.28 10.62 3.40
CA LEU A 45 7.79 11.84 2.77
C LEU A 45 8.25 12.88 3.80
N ARG A 46 7.54 12.97 4.94
CA ARG A 46 7.87 13.87 6.06
C ARG A 46 8.90 13.31 7.03
N ASN A 47 9.46 12.13 6.77
CA ASN A 47 10.35 11.42 7.70
C ASN A 47 9.73 11.12 9.09
N GLN A 48 8.40 11.06 9.17
CA GLN A 48 7.61 10.79 10.39
C GLN A 48 7.30 9.29 10.54
N VAL A 49 8.26 8.44 10.19
CA VAL A 49 8.16 6.97 10.24
C VAL A 49 9.39 6.37 10.89
N SER A 50 9.28 5.11 11.33
CA SER A 50 10.41 4.33 11.85
C SER A 50 11.58 4.32 10.85
N PRO A 51 12.85 4.30 11.30
CA PRO A 51 14.02 4.31 10.40
C PRO A 51 13.98 3.25 9.29
N LYS A 52 13.42 2.07 9.56
CA LYS A 52 13.29 0.99 8.56
C LYS A 52 12.31 1.29 7.42
N LEU A 53 11.43 2.28 7.59
CA LEU A 53 10.41 2.67 6.61
C LEU A 53 10.76 3.98 5.89
N LYS A 54 11.88 4.63 6.25
CA LYS A 54 12.34 5.85 5.58
C LYS A 54 12.77 5.54 4.15
N ASN A 55 12.62 6.52 3.26
CA ASN A 55 13.02 6.45 1.85
C ASN A 55 12.35 5.31 1.04
N LEU A 56 11.28 4.70 1.56
CA LEU A 56 10.49 3.74 0.81
C LEU A 56 9.57 4.47 -0.18
N THR A 57 9.31 3.84 -1.32
CA THR A 57 8.33 4.34 -2.30
C THR A 57 7.02 3.58 -2.13
N VAL A 58 5.93 4.30 -1.84
CA VAL A 58 4.57 3.72 -1.87
C VAL A 58 4.05 3.78 -3.31
N ARG A 59 3.64 2.63 -3.85
CA ARG A 59 3.06 2.52 -5.19
C ARG A 59 1.62 2.03 -5.09
N SER A 60 0.74 2.62 -5.87
CA SER A 60 -0.60 2.09 -6.08
C SER A 60 -0.60 1.14 -7.28
N LEU A 61 -1.33 0.03 -7.17
CA LEU A 61 -1.54 -0.90 -8.26
C LEU A 61 -3.04 -0.97 -8.57
N GLU A 62 -3.40 -0.46 -9.74
CA GLU A 62 -4.78 -0.46 -10.21
C GLU A 62 -5.05 -1.71 -11.04
N LEU A 63 -5.87 -2.64 -10.52
CA LEU A 63 -6.09 -3.94 -11.16
C LEU A 63 -6.78 -3.84 -12.52
N SER A 64 -7.64 -2.84 -12.72
CA SER A 64 -8.28 -2.58 -14.02
C SER A 64 -7.26 -2.33 -15.13
N SER A 65 -6.10 -1.75 -14.81
CA SER A 65 -5.00 -1.55 -15.77
C SER A 65 -4.27 -2.83 -16.18
N LEU A 66 -4.40 -3.89 -15.37
CA LEU A 66 -3.79 -5.19 -15.63
C LEU A 66 -4.70 -6.12 -16.43
N MET A 67 -5.97 -5.77 -16.57
CA MET A 67 -6.92 -6.57 -17.34
C MET A 67 -6.50 -6.65 -18.81
N SER A 68 -6.78 -7.79 -19.42
CA SER A 68 -6.43 -8.11 -20.79
C SER A 68 -7.54 -8.96 -21.36
N ASP A 69 -7.94 -8.68 -22.60
CA ASP A 69 -8.97 -9.46 -23.30
C ASP A 69 -8.43 -10.81 -23.78
N GLU A 70 -7.11 -10.95 -23.84
CA GLU A 70 -6.41 -12.20 -24.15
C GLU A 70 -6.37 -13.11 -22.91
N ASP A 71 -6.76 -14.39 -23.09
CA ASP A 71 -6.72 -15.41 -22.05
C ASP A 71 -5.33 -15.53 -21.42
N GLY A 72 -5.27 -15.39 -20.10
CA GLY A 72 -4.01 -15.41 -19.34
C GLY A 72 -3.18 -14.12 -19.42
N GLY A 73 -3.58 -13.11 -20.19
CA GLY A 73 -2.85 -11.85 -20.36
C GLY A 73 -2.65 -11.06 -19.06
N PHE A 74 -3.57 -11.19 -18.10
CA PHE A 74 -3.43 -10.62 -16.75
C PHE A 74 -2.14 -11.11 -16.06
N ILE A 75 -1.89 -12.42 -16.05
CA ILE A 75 -0.74 -13.02 -15.35
C ILE A 75 0.57 -12.56 -15.99
N VAL A 76 0.59 -12.44 -17.33
CA VAL A 76 1.77 -11.96 -18.07
C VAL A 76 2.08 -10.51 -17.71
N LYS A 77 1.08 -9.62 -17.74
CA LYS A 77 1.24 -8.20 -17.35
C LYS A 77 1.68 -8.06 -15.89
N PHE A 78 1.04 -8.80 -14.98
CA PHE A 78 1.35 -8.77 -13.55
C PHE A 78 2.79 -9.22 -13.26
N LYS A 79 3.24 -10.34 -13.84
CA LYS A 79 4.63 -10.83 -13.69
C LYS A 79 5.65 -9.83 -14.23
N LYS A 80 5.35 -9.17 -15.35
CA LYS A 80 6.22 -8.14 -15.94
C LYS A 80 6.35 -6.92 -15.03
N LEU A 81 5.26 -6.53 -14.36
CA LEU A 81 5.25 -5.43 -13.40
C LEU A 81 6.07 -5.76 -12.15
N LEU A 82 5.93 -6.97 -11.60
CA LEU A 82 6.72 -7.42 -10.44
C LEU A 82 8.23 -7.46 -10.71
N ARG A 83 8.66 -7.77 -11.95
CA ARG A 83 10.09 -7.75 -12.32
C ARG A 83 10.70 -6.36 -12.41
N ARG A 84 9.89 -5.31 -12.46
CA ARG A 84 10.32 -3.92 -12.62
C ARG A 84 10.52 -3.22 -11.27
N TRP A 85 10.10 -3.85 -10.18
CA TRP A 85 10.16 -3.34 -8.82
C TRP A 85 11.17 -4.15 -8.01
#